data_AF-A0A520ZLW7-F1
#
_entry.id   AF-A0A520ZLW7-F1
#
_cell.length_a   1.000
_cell.length_b   1.000
_cell.length_c   1.000
_cell.angle_alpha   90.00
_cell.angle_beta   90.00
_cell.angle_gamma   90.00
#
_symmetry.space_group_name_H-M   'P 1'
#
loop_
_entity.id
_entity.type
_entity.pdbx_description
1 polymer ?
#
loop_
_entity_poly.entity_id
_entity_poly.type
_entity_poly.pdbx_seq_one_letter_code
_entity_poly.pdbx_strand_id
1 'polypeptide(L)'
;MRALLIAAFFLAGPAVAQDRAATLADIRQELTVLYVEIQKLKRELSTTGAANTNLSATNTLDRVNQMEAELQRLTAATEQVTNRVDSVVADGTNRIGDLEFRLCEMEAGCDIASLGDTPTLGGGALPPATPAPQVPASDGGTALGGVASGSIDTSGMELAVAEREDFDRARKAYEDGDFQNAADQLQRFTDTYQGGPLTGLAHLMRGEALQSLGKTSSAARAYLESYSGTPDGPTSPTALLKLGLALDGLGQSSEACITLGEVTLRFPATDASIEAQAARAGMGCT
;
A
#
# COMPACT_ATOMS: atom_id res chain seq x y z
N MET A 1 -91.62 30.48 6.18
CA MET A 1 -92.20 29.64 7.26
C MET A 1 -91.09 28.70 7.70
N ARG A 2 -90.56 28.83 8.93
CA ARG A 2 -90.92 28.01 10.12
C ARG A 2 -90.78 26.50 9.84
N ALA A 3 -90.22 25.63 10.67
CA ALA A 3 -89.37 25.63 11.87
C ALA A 3 -89.26 24.14 12.31
N LEU A 4 -88.39 23.86 13.29
CA LEU A 4 -88.17 22.64 14.11
C LEU A 4 -87.15 21.61 13.58
N LEU A 5 -85.98 21.42 14.24
CA LEU A 5 -85.66 20.91 15.60
C LEU A 5 -85.92 19.41 15.79
N ILE A 6 -84.84 18.65 16.01
CA ILE A 6 -84.66 17.68 17.11
C ILE A 6 -83.15 17.53 17.37
N ALA A 7 -82.78 17.60 18.63
CA ALA A 7 -81.45 17.38 19.20
C ALA A 7 -81.42 16.04 19.95
N ALA A 8 -80.28 15.32 19.94
CA ALA A 8 -79.73 14.49 21.02
C ALA A 8 -78.42 13.82 20.51
N PHE A 9 -77.22 14.14 21.01
CA PHE A 9 -76.55 13.79 22.27
C PHE A 9 -75.64 12.55 22.15
N PHE A 10 -74.34 12.78 22.43
CA PHE A 10 -73.28 11.85 22.88
C PHE A 10 -72.74 10.77 21.92
N LEU A 11 -71.44 10.82 21.58
CA LEU A 11 -70.36 10.27 22.41
C LEU A 11 -68.98 10.76 21.92
N ALA A 12 -68.13 11.13 22.88
CA ALA A 12 -66.73 11.41 22.67
C ALA A 12 -65.91 10.12 22.49
N GLY A 13 -64.88 10.19 21.66
CA GLY A 13 -63.81 9.19 21.61
C GLY A 13 -62.59 9.73 20.86
N PRO A 14 -61.47 10.06 21.54
CA PRO A 14 -60.22 10.39 20.90
C PRO A 14 -59.46 9.07 20.65
N ALA A 15 -59.28 8.68 19.39
CA ALA A 15 -58.51 7.47 19.06
C ALA A 15 -57.56 7.73 17.88
N VAL A 16 -56.66 8.70 18.05
CA VAL A 16 -55.43 8.83 17.22
C VAL A 16 -54.31 9.40 18.10
N ALA A 17 -53.93 8.66 19.14
CA ALA A 17 -52.75 8.96 19.96
C ALA A 17 -51.91 7.72 20.33
N GLN A 18 -52.41 6.50 20.09
CA GLN A 18 -51.68 5.27 20.43
C GLN A 18 -50.54 4.91 19.46
N ASP A 19 -50.56 5.41 18.23
CA ASP A 19 -49.58 4.99 17.21
C ASP A 19 -48.19 5.60 17.45
N ARG A 20 -48.11 6.85 17.94
CA ARG A 20 -46.83 7.52 18.25
C ARG A 20 -46.13 6.98 19.50
N ALA A 21 -46.90 6.41 20.44
CA ALA A 21 -46.34 5.82 21.65
C ALA A 21 -45.71 4.44 21.36
N ALA A 22 -46.31 3.68 20.44
CA ALA A 22 -45.74 2.43 19.95
C ALA A 22 -44.40 2.68 19.24
N THR A 23 -44.32 3.69 18.36
CA THR A 23 -43.06 4.05 17.69
C THR A 23 -41.99 4.57 18.66
N LEU A 24 -42.38 5.29 19.73
CA LEU A 24 -41.41 5.81 20.69
C LEU A 24 -40.87 4.72 21.63
N ALA A 25 -41.69 3.74 21.98
CA ALA A 25 -41.27 2.57 22.74
C ALA A 25 -40.32 1.69 21.92
N ASP A 26 -40.61 1.53 20.62
CA ASP A 26 -39.78 0.77 19.69
C ASP A 26 -38.40 1.43 19.49
N ILE A 27 -38.37 2.75 19.26
CA ILE A 27 -37.10 3.52 19.18
C ILE A 27 -36.29 3.39 20.48
N ARG A 28 -36.94 3.41 21.65
CA ARG A 28 -36.22 3.23 22.94
C ARG A 28 -35.64 1.82 23.07
N GLN A 29 -36.36 0.82 22.58
CA GLN A 29 -35.91 -0.56 22.59
C GLN A 29 -34.73 -0.76 21.64
N GLU A 30 -34.79 -0.21 20.42
CA GLU A 30 -33.68 -0.18 19.46
C GLU A 30 -32.44 0.53 20.03
N LEU A 31 -32.63 1.67 20.72
CA LEU A 31 -31.52 2.38 21.37
C LEU A 31 -30.86 1.56 22.48
N THR A 32 -31.61 0.78 23.25
CA THR A 32 -31.02 -0.14 24.23
C THR A 32 -30.24 -1.28 23.59
N VAL A 33 -30.73 -1.84 22.47
CA VAL A 33 -30.01 -2.87 21.72
C VAL A 33 -28.70 -2.31 21.16
N LEU A 34 -28.77 -1.15 20.52
CA LEU A 34 -27.60 -0.47 19.96
C LEU A 34 -26.58 -0.11 21.06
N TYR A 35 -27.04 0.29 22.25
CA TYR A 35 -26.15 0.55 23.38
C TYR A 35 -25.41 -0.72 23.84
N VAL A 36 -26.10 -1.85 23.90
CA VAL A 36 -25.48 -3.14 24.25
C VAL A 36 -24.48 -3.58 23.17
N GLU A 37 -24.80 -3.36 21.89
CA GLU A 37 -23.89 -3.64 20.78
C GLU A 37 -22.66 -2.73 20.81
N ILE A 38 -22.80 -1.44 21.11
CA ILE A 38 -21.67 -0.52 21.31
C ILE A 38 -20.82 -0.95 22.51
N GLN A 39 -21.43 -1.40 23.61
CA GLN A 39 -20.69 -1.92 24.77
C GLN A 39 -19.98 -3.23 24.45
N LYS A 40 -20.56 -4.08 23.60
CA LYS A 40 -19.94 -5.30 23.09
C LYS A 40 -18.77 -4.97 22.17
N LEU A 41 -18.96 -4.09 21.19
CA LEU A 41 -17.89 -3.59 20.32
C LEU A 41 -16.77 -2.91 21.13
N LYS A 42 -17.10 -2.11 22.14
CA LYS A 42 -16.13 -1.48 23.03
C LYS A 42 -15.33 -2.52 23.82
N ARG A 43 -15.97 -3.62 24.23
CA ARG A 43 -15.30 -4.73 24.93
C ARG A 43 -14.44 -5.54 23.97
N GLU A 44 -14.89 -5.75 22.74
CA GLU A 44 -14.11 -6.37 21.67
C GLU A 44 -12.91 -5.50 21.28
N LEU A 45 -13.07 -4.18 21.11
CA LEU A 45 -11.96 -3.24 20.91
C LEU A 45 -11.04 -3.13 22.13
N SER A 46 -11.59 -3.21 23.34
CA SER A 46 -10.78 -3.20 24.57
C SER A 46 -10.01 -4.51 24.74
N THR A 47 -10.53 -5.64 24.24
CA THR A 47 -9.83 -6.93 24.30
C THR A 47 -8.83 -7.11 23.17
N THR A 48 -8.99 -6.42 22.04
CA THR A 48 -8.00 -6.35 20.97
C THR A 48 -6.98 -5.22 21.16
N GLY A 49 -7.31 -4.19 21.95
CA GLY A 49 -6.40 -3.12 22.36
C GLY A 49 -5.64 -3.38 23.66
N ALA A 50 -6.08 -4.33 24.49
CA ALA A 50 -5.33 -4.80 25.65
C ALA A 50 -4.35 -5.91 25.23
N ALA A 51 -3.38 -5.55 24.37
CA ALA A 51 -2.04 -6.07 24.60
C ALA A 51 -1.71 -5.67 26.04
N ASN A 52 -1.61 -6.68 26.90
CA ASN A 52 -1.33 -6.53 28.31
C ASN A 52 0.05 -5.87 28.42
N THR A 53 0.13 -4.54 28.39
CA THR A 53 1.33 -3.79 28.73
C THR A 53 1.47 -3.89 30.24
N ASN A 54 1.91 -5.06 30.68
CA ASN A 54 2.50 -5.28 31.97
C ASN A 54 3.75 -4.40 31.99
N LEU A 55 3.58 -3.14 32.38
CA LEU A 55 4.62 -2.13 32.62
C LEU A 55 5.45 -2.47 33.87
N SER A 56 5.69 -3.77 34.11
CA SER A 56 6.51 -4.32 35.19
C SER A 56 7.69 -5.15 34.66
N ALA A 57 7.96 -5.13 33.36
CA ALA A 57 9.18 -5.72 32.79
C ALA A 57 10.32 -4.68 32.75
N THR A 58 10.94 -4.44 33.91
CA THR A 58 12.16 -3.63 34.05
C THR A 58 13.42 -4.29 33.45
N ASN A 59 13.26 -5.31 32.59
CA ASN A 59 14.37 -6.02 31.95
C ASN A 59 14.28 -5.92 30.43
N THR A 60 15.32 -5.37 29.81
CA THR A 60 15.48 -5.28 28.36
C THR A 60 15.42 -6.64 27.67
N LEU A 61 15.88 -7.70 28.37
CA LEU A 61 15.84 -9.07 27.89
C LEU A 61 14.40 -9.60 27.72
N ASP A 62 13.49 -9.30 28.66
CA ASP A 62 12.09 -9.72 28.57
C ASP A 62 11.37 -9.00 27.42
N ARG A 63 11.72 -7.74 27.17
CA ARG A 63 11.20 -6.97 26.03
C ARG A 63 11.72 -7.51 24.70
N VAL A 64 12.97 -7.96 24.61
CA VAL A 64 13.52 -8.61 23.41
C VAL A 64 12.82 -9.95 23.16
N ASN A 65 12.67 -10.78 24.19
CA ASN A 65 11.94 -12.05 24.08
C ASN A 65 10.48 -11.84 23.63
N GLN A 66 9.83 -10.76 24.10
CA GLN A 66 8.48 -10.40 23.66
C GLN A 66 8.44 -9.94 22.20
N MET A 67 9.43 -9.17 21.74
CA MET A 67 9.54 -8.77 20.33
C MET A 67 9.79 -9.98 19.42
N GLU A 68 10.65 -10.92 19.81
CA GLU A 68 10.89 -12.16 19.06
C GLU A 68 9.62 -13.02 18.95
N ALA A 69 8.86 -13.14 20.03
CA ALA A 69 7.59 -13.87 20.03
C ALA A 69 6.55 -13.22 19.08
N GLU A 70 6.47 -11.88 19.04
CA GLU A 70 5.59 -11.17 18.12
C GLU A 70 6.06 -11.28 16.67
N LEU A 71 7.37 -11.25 16.41
CA LEU A 71 7.91 -11.48 15.06
C LEU A 71 7.57 -12.89 14.55
N GLN A 72 7.74 -13.93 15.38
CA GLN A 72 7.33 -15.28 15.03
C GLN A 72 5.83 -15.38 14.74
N ARG A 73 5.02 -14.69 15.53
CA ARG A 73 3.56 -14.64 15.33
C ARG A 73 3.18 -13.92 14.04
N LEU A 74 3.84 -12.82 13.70
CA LEU A 74 3.63 -12.07 12.46
C LEU A 74 4.01 -12.89 11.23
N THR A 75 5.14 -13.62 11.29
CA THR A 75 5.53 -14.55 10.22
C THR A 75 4.47 -15.64 10.02
N ALA A 76 4.02 -16.29 11.10
CA ALA A 76 2.97 -17.31 11.02
C ALA A 76 1.64 -16.74 10.46
N ALA A 77 1.27 -15.53 10.86
CA ALA A 77 0.08 -14.85 10.32
C ALA A 77 0.23 -14.53 8.83
N THR A 78 1.42 -14.15 8.38
CA THR A 78 1.72 -13.85 6.98
C THR A 78 1.62 -15.12 6.14
N GLU A 79 2.23 -16.22 6.58
CA GLU A 79 2.11 -17.53 5.93
C GLU A 79 0.65 -18.01 5.84
N GLN A 80 -0.14 -17.79 6.90
CA GLN A 80 -1.56 -18.14 6.89
C GLN A 80 -2.34 -17.31 5.86
N VAL A 81 -2.06 -16.01 5.75
CA VAL A 81 -2.72 -15.13 4.79
C VAL A 81 -2.33 -15.50 3.37
N THR A 82 -1.04 -15.74 3.10
CA THR A 82 -0.57 -16.20 1.78
C THR A 82 -1.27 -17.49 1.34
N ASN A 83 -1.28 -18.52 2.19
CA ASN A 83 -1.95 -19.78 1.88
C ASN A 83 -3.46 -19.61 1.63
N ARG A 84 -4.11 -18.71 2.38
CA ARG A 84 -5.53 -18.40 2.20
C ARG A 84 -5.78 -17.70 0.87
N VAL A 85 -4.93 -16.75 0.50
CA VAL A 85 -5.01 -16.05 -0.80
C VAL A 85 -4.83 -17.05 -1.93
N ASP A 86 -3.82 -17.92 -1.87
CA ASP A 86 -3.58 -18.95 -2.87
C ASP A 86 -4.78 -19.88 -3.04
N SER A 87 -5.39 -20.29 -1.91
CA SER A 87 -6.61 -21.12 -1.92
C SER A 87 -7.80 -20.41 -2.56
N VAL A 88 -7.98 -19.11 -2.29
CA VAL A 88 -9.07 -18.30 -2.85
C VAL A 88 -8.86 -18.05 -4.34
N VAL A 89 -7.64 -17.76 -4.77
CA VAL A 89 -7.30 -17.58 -6.19
C VAL A 89 -7.55 -18.87 -6.96
N ALA A 90 -7.13 -20.03 -6.43
CA ALA A 90 -7.37 -21.33 -7.04
C ALA A 90 -8.87 -21.65 -7.14
N ASP A 91 -9.64 -21.49 -6.06
CA ASP A 91 -11.09 -21.71 -6.06
C ASP A 91 -11.79 -20.77 -7.04
N GLY A 92 -11.46 -19.47 -7.00
CA GLY A 92 -12.07 -18.47 -7.85
C GLY A 92 -11.78 -18.69 -9.34
N THR A 93 -10.54 -19.03 -9.70
CA THR A 93 -10.15 -19.34 -11.08
C THR A 93 -10.92 -20.56 -11.61
N ASN A 94 -11.04 -21.61 -10.80
CA ASN A 94 -11.81 -22.81 -11.17
C ASN A 94 -13.30 -22.51 -11.37
N ARG A 95 -13.89 -21.67 -10.51
CA ARG A 95 -15.30 -21.27 -10.62
C ARG A 95 -15.55 -20.38 -11.83
N ILE A 96 -14.61 -19.50 -12.18
CA ILE A 96 -14.69 -18.70 -13.41
C ILE A 96 -14.65 -19.62 -14.63
N GLY A 97 -13.75 -20.60 -14.65
CA GLY A 97 -13.70 -21.59 -15.73
C GLY A 97 -15.04 -22.32 -15.90
N ASP A 98 -15.64 -22.84 -14.82
CA ASP A 98 -16.97 -23.50 -14.88
C ASP A 98 -18.06 -22.55 -15.43
N LEU A 99 -18.02 -21.27 -15.06
CA LEU A 99 -18.95 -20.26 -15.58
C LEU A 99 -18.72 -19.97 -17.07
N GLU A 100 -17.47 -19.89 -17.52
CA GLU A 100 -17.11 -19.72 -18.94
C GLU A 100 -17.59 -20.90 -19.78
N PHE A 101 -17.43 -22.14 -19.29
CA PHE A 101 -17.95 -23.34 -19.95
C PHE A 101 -19.48 -23.32 -20.07
N ARG A 102 -20.19 -22.99 -18.98
CA ARG A 102 -21.67 -22.90 -19.00
C ARG A 102 -22.18 -21.78 -19.91
N LEU A 103 -21.48 -20.64 -19.94
CA LEU A 103 -21.84 -19.53 -20.79
C LEU A 103 -21.71 -19.91 -22.27
N CYS A 104 -20.63 -20.62 -22.63
CA CYS A 104 -20.41 -21.13 -23.98
C CYS A 104 -21.48 -22.14 -24.40
N GLU A 105 -21.93 -23.03 -23.50
CA GLU A 105 -23.03 -23.97 -23.79
C GLU A 105 -24.36 -23.24 -24.08
N MET A 106 -24.58 -22.08 -23.46
CA MET A 106 -25.77 -21.26 -23.68
C MET A 106 -25.71 -20.38 -24.93
N GLU A 107 -24.53 -20.16 -25.51
CA GLU A 107 -24.33 -19.24 -26.64
C GLU A 107 -24.31 -19.98 -27.98
N ALA A 108 -25.23 -19.62 -28.89
CA ALA A 108 -25.37 -20.27 -30.18
C ALA A 108 -24.14 -19.99 -31.07
N GLY A 109 -23.33 -21.01 -31.31
CA GLY A 109 -22.14 -20.93 -32.16
C GLY A 109 -20.82 -20.81 -31.39
N CYS A 110 -20.82 -20.91 -30.06
CA CYS A 110 -19.59 -20.99 -29.27
C CYS A 110 -18.90 -22.35 -29.46
N ASP A 111 -17.59 -22.34 -29.73
CA ASP A 111 -16.75 -23.54 -29.78
C ASP A 111 -15.95 -23.65 -28.48
N ILE A 112 -16.24 -24.68 -27.69
CA ILE A 112 -15.57 -24.95 -26.40
C ILE A 112 -14.06 -25.12 -26.59
N ALA A 113 -13.61 -25.63 -27.75
CA ALA A 113 -12.18 -25.78 -28.05
C ALA A 113 -11.45 -24.45 -28.24
N SER A 114 -12.18 -23.33 -28.36
CA SER A 114 -11.63 -21.99 -28.54
C SER A 114 -11.53 -21.15 -27.25
N LEU A 115 -12.08 -21.65 -26.13
CA LEU A 115 -12.16 -20.90 -24.86
C LEU A 115 -10.80 -20.61 -24.18
N GLY A 116 -9.74 -21.36 -24.51
CA GLY A 116 -8.41 -21.16 -23.91
C GLY A 116 -8.38 -21.45 -22.40
N ASP A 117 -7.28 -21.07 -21.75
CA ASP A 117 -7.12 -21.22 -20.29
C ASP A 117 -7.73 -20.00 -19.56
N THR A 118 -8.53 -20.26 -18.52
CA THR A 118 -9.10 -19.20 -17.66
C THR A 118 -7.99 -18.43 -16.93
N PRO A 119 -7.89 -17.11 -17.09
CA PRO A 119 -6.89 -16.30 -16.39
C PRO A 119 -7.11 -16.36 -14.88
N THR A 120 -6.02 -16.38 -14.11
CA THR A 120 -6.14 -16.35 -12.65
C THR A 120 -6.65 -15.01 -12.16
N LEU A 121 -7.36 -15.05 -11.03
CA LEU A 121 -7.73 -13.84 -10.29
C LEU A 121 -6.46 -13.12 -9.83
N GLY A 122 -6.13 -12.00 -10.48
CA GLY A 122 -4.90 -11.23 -10.23
C GLY A 122 -3.90 -11.20 -11.39
N GLY A 123 -4.22 -11.80 -12.56
CA GLY A 123 -3.49 -11.54 -13.81
C GLY A 123 -2.15 -12.26 -13.99
N GLY A 124 -1.87 -13.32 -13.21
CA GLY A 124 -0.67 -14.16 -13.34
C GLY A 124 -0.97 -15.62 -13.70
N ALA A 125 0.07 -16.45 -13.83
CA ALA A 125 -0.11 -17.90 -13.84
C ALA A 125 -0.27 -18.41 -12.39
N LEU A 126 -1.07 -19.47 -12.17
CA LEU A 126 -1.13 -20.14 -10.87
C LEU A 126 0.29 -20.55 -10.46
N PRO A 127 0.76 -20.20 -9.25
CA PRO A 127 2.06 -20.67 -8.80
C PRO A 127 2.07 -22.21 -8.84
N PRO A 128 3.12 -22.85 -9.39
CA PRO A 128 3.19 -24.30 -9.42
C PRO A 128 3.15 -24.84 -7.99
N ALA A 129 2.22 -25.74 -7.72
CA ALA A 129 2.15 -26.43 -6.45
C ALA A 129 3.29 -27.46 -6.35
N THR A 130 4.45 -27.13 -5.78
CA THR A 130 5.38 -28.08 -5.09
C THR A 130 6.61 -27.38 -4.43
N PRO A 131 7.37 -28.06 -3.53
CA PRO A 131 7.84 -27.55 -2.25
C PRO A 131 9.17 -26.77 -2.29
N ALA A 132 9.35 -25.91 -1.27
CA ALA A 132 10.58 -25.38 -0.64
C ALA A 132 11.81 -24.96 -1.49
N PRO A 133 12.56 -23.93 -1.04
CA PRO A 133 13.26 -23.00 -1.93
C PRO A 133 14.58 -23.50 -2.52
N GLN A 134 14.82 -23.16 -3.79
CA GLN A 134 16.15 -23.14 -4.39
C GLN A 134 16.42 -21.75 -4.98
N VAL A 135 17.48 -21.12 -4.49
CA VAL A 135 18.12 -19.93 -5.07
C VAL A 135 18.79 -20.28 -6.40
N PRO A 136 18.70 -19.40 -7.41
CA PRO A 136 19.77 -19.30 -8.39
C PRO A 136 20.43 -17.92 -8.37
N ALA A 137 21.75 -17.97 -8.47
CA ALA A 137 22.62 -16.83 -8.74
C ALA A 137 22.57 -16.44 -10.23
N SER A 138 22.61 -15.12 -10.45
CA SER A 138 23.16 -14.31 -11.55
C SER A 138 23.60 -14.97 -12.87
N ASP A 139 23.24 -14.31 -13.98
CA ASP A 139 24.13 -14.08 -15.12
C ASP A 139 23.90 -12.67 -15.69
N GLY A 140 25.00 -11.99 -16.03
CA GLY A 140 25.02 -10.57 -16.36
C GLY A 140 25.23 -10.23 -17.85
N GLY A 141 25.16 -8.92 -18.12
CA GLY A 141 25.91 -8.27 -19.20
C GLY A 141 25.09 -7.70 -20.37
N THR A 142 24.89 -6.39 -20.39
CA THR A 142 25.45 -5.50 -21.44
C THR A 142 25.25 -4.03 -21.06
N ALA A 143 26.35 -3.28 -21.12
CA ALA A 143 26.45 -1.87 -20.79
C ALA A 143 26.12 -0.97 -21.99
N LEU A 144 25.49 0.18 -21.72
CA LEU A 144 25.76 1.46 -22.40
C LEU A 144 25.28 2.60 -21.49
N GLY A 145 26.19 3.54 -21.19
CA GLY A 145 25.99 4.61 -20.24
C GLY A 145 25.17 5.79 -20.74
N GLY A 146 24.80 6.66 -19.79
CA GLY A 146 24.25 7.99 -20.04
C GLY A 146 22.88 8.19 -19.43
N VAL A 147 22.87 8.66 -18.18
CA VAL A 147 21.82 9.43 -17.48
C VAL A 147 20.42 9.46 -18.11
N ALA A 148 19.52 8.63 -17.58
CA ALA A 148 18.12 8.98 -17.26
C ALA A 148 17.37 7.70 -16.88
N SER A 149 16.61 7.77 -15.78
CA SER A 149 15.56 6.82 -15.45
C SER A 149 16.03 5.38 -15.21
N GLY A 150 16.29 5.07 -13.93
CA GLY A 150 16.10 3.70 -13.46
C GLY A 150 14.62 3.36 -13.65
N SER A 151 14.27 2.81 -14.82
CA SER A 151 12.92 2.34 -15.12
C SER A 151 12.66 1.11 -14.26
N ILE A 152 12.22 1.35 -13.03
CA ILE A 152 11.58 0.32 -12.23
C ILE A 152 10.31 -0.06 -12.99
N ASP A 153 10.24 -1.32 -13.43
CA ASP A 153 9.04 -1.82 -14.08
C ASP A 153 7.88 -1.81 -13.09
N THR A 154 6.93 -0.91 -13.33
CA THR A 154 5.74 -0.76 -12.50
C THR A 154 4.57 -1.62 -12.98
N SER A 155 4.74 -2.38 -14.06
CA SER A 155 3.65 -3.08 -14.76
C SER A 155 3.04 -4.23 -13.96
N GLY A 156 3.77 -4.75 -12.97
CA GLY A 156 3.31 -5.84 -12.07
C GLY A 156 2.74 -5.38 -10.72
N MET A 157 2.64 -4.07 -10.47
CA MET A 157 2.11 -3.56 -9.21
C MET A 157 0.58 -3.43 -9.27
N GLU A 158 -0.11 -4.11 -8.35
CA GLU A 158 -1.55 -3.92 -8.12
C GLU A 158 -1.75 -2.54 -7.50
N LEU A 159 -2.34 -1.63 -8.27
CA LEU A 159 -2.50 -0.22 -7.94
C LEU A 159 -3.95 0.16 -8.16
N ALA A 160 -4.50 0.98 -7.27
CA ALA A 160 -5.77 1.62 -7.56
C ALA A 160 -5.64 2.46 -8.84
N VAL A 161 -6.68 2.48 -9.69
CA VAL A 161 -6.67 3.20 -10.98
C VAL A 161 -6.23 4.66 -10.79
N ALA A 162 -6.76 5.32 -9.75
CA ALA A 162 -6.40 6.71 -9.43
C ALA A 162 -4.93 6.87 -9.02
N GLU A 163 -4.36 5.93 -8.25
CA GLU A 163 -2.94 5.96 -7.87
C GLU A 163 -2.05 5.87 -9.12
N ARG A 164 -2.36 4.93 -10.01
CA ARG A 164 -1.62 4.76 -11.26
C ARG A 164 -1.71 6.01 -12.13
N GLU A 165 -2.91 6.54 -12.35
CA GLU A 165 -3.11 7.75 -13.16
C GLU A 165 -2.40 8.98 -12.58
N ASP A 166 -2.43 9.15 -11.26
CA ASP A 166 -1.78 10.27 -10.58
C ASP A 166 -0.26 10.20 -10.72
N PHE A 167 0.31 9.00 -10.54
CA PHE A 167 1.73 8.77 -10.73
C PHE A 167 2.16 8.97 -12.20
N ASP A 168 1.38 8.45 -13.15
CA ASP A 168 1.67 8.56 -14.58
C ASP A 168 1.65 10.02 -15.06
N ARG A 169 0.72 10.85 -14.56
CA ARG A 169 0.72 12.29 -14.86
C ARG A 169 1.95 13.01 -14.32
N ALA A 170 2.38 12.65 -13.11
CA ALA A 170 3.58 13.22 -12.51
C ALA A 170 4.85 12.80 -13.26
N ARG A 171 4.94 11.53 -13.66
CA ARG A 171 6.02 11.01 -14.51
C ARG A 171 6.05 11.70 -15.87
N LYS A 172 4.90 11.86 -16.52
CA LYS A 172 4.82 12.59 -17.78
C LYS A 172 5.32 14.03 -17.67
N ALA A 173 4.96 14.74 -16.61
CA ALA A 173 5.48 16.09 -16.38
C ALA A 173 7.02 16.11 -16.23
N TYR A 174 7.59 15.10 -15.57
CA TYR A 174 9.04 14.94 -15.46
C TYR A 174 9.70 14.69 -16.83
N GLU A 175 9.15 13.76 -17.62
CA GLU A 175 9.62 13.43 -18.97
C GLU A 175 9.53 14.62 -19.94
N ASP A 176 8.49 15.44 -19.81
CA ASP A 176 8.29 16.67 -20.57
C ASP A 176 9.23 17.82 -20.10
N GLY A 177 10.03 17.60 -19.04
CA GLY A 177 10.97 18.57 -18.47
C GLY A 177 10.33 19.63 -17.56
N ASP A 178 9.03 19.51 -17.27
CA ASP A 178 8.31 20.36 -16.32
C ASP A 178 8.57 19.90 -14.88
N PHE A 179 9.83 20.05 -14.44
CA PHE A 179 10.31 19.51 -13.17
C PHE A 179 9.61 20.13 -11.95
N GLN A 180 9.17 21.38 -12.04
CA GLN A 180 8.44 22.03 -10.93
C GLN A 180 7.07 21.37 -10.74
N ASN A 181 6.33 21.18 -11.83
CA ASN A 181 5.04 20.50 -11.78
C ASN A 181 5.19 19.02 -11.38
N ALA A 182 6.21 18.33 -11.91
CA ALA A 182 6.51 16.95 -11.52
C ALA A 182 6.76 16.83 -10.01
N ALA A 183 7.60 17.68 -9.43
CA ALA A 183 7.90 17.66 -8.00
C ALA A 183 6.64 17.93 -7.14
N ASP A 184 5.78 18.86 -7.56
CA ASP A 184 4.54 19.20 -6.85
C ASP A 184 3.51 18.06 -6.94
N GLN A 185 3.39 17.41 -8.10
CA GLN A 185 2.50 16.24 -8.27
C GLN A 185 2.99 15.03 -7.48
N LEU A 186 4.30 14.75 -7.49
CA LEU A 186 4.88 13.64 -6.72
C LEU A 186 4.78 13.86 -5.21
N GLN A 187 4.88 15.11 -4.74
CA GLN A 187 4.60 15.43 -3.34
C GLN A 187 3.15 15.09 -2.97
N ARG A 188 2.18 15.56 -3.78
CA ARG A 188 0.76 15.26 -3.54
C ARG A 188 0.50 13.77 -3.60
N PHE A 189 1.15 13.05 -4.51
CA PHE A 189 1.08 11.60 -4.61
C PHE A 189 1.47 10.94 -3.29
N THR A 190 2.63 11.26 -2.72
CA THR A 190 3.08 10.63 -1.47
C THR A 190 2.29 11.08 -0.24
N ASP A 191 1.66 12.27 -0.30
CA ASP A 191 0.74 12.73 0.75
C ASP A 191 -0.61 11.97 0.71
N THR A 192 -1.06 11.62 -0.50
CA THR A 192 -2.36 10.98 -0.78
C THR A 192 -2.28 9.46 -0.62
N TYR A 193 -1.22 8.85 -1.17
CA TYR A 193 -1.01 7.40 -1.22
C TYR A 193 0.18 7.04 -0.32
N GLN A 194 -0.10 6.82 0.96
CA GLN A 194 0.93 6.54 1.96
C GLN A 194 1.29 5.04 1.98
N GLY A 195 2.56 4.71 1.82
CA GLY A 195 3.09 3.35 2.00
C GLY A 195 2.69 2.36 0.91
N GLY A 196 2.20 2.83 -0.24
CA GLY A 196 1.95 2.03 -1.44
C GLY A 196 3.25 1.62 -2.15
N PRO A 197 3.20 0.66 -3.08
CA PRO A 197 4.39 0.09 -3.71
C PRO A 197 5.12 1.09 -4.63
N LEU A 198 4.44 2.18 -5.04
CA LEU A 198 5.04 3.31 -5.76
C LEU A 198 5.67 4.39 -4.87
N THR A 199 5.48 4.35 -3.55
CA THR A 199 5.91 5.43 -2.64
C THR A 199 7.40 5.71 -2.73
N GLY A 200 8.24 4.66 -2.67
CA GLY A 200 9.69 4.79 -2.77
C GLY A 200 10.12 5.40 -4.11
N LEU A 201 9.48 4.99 -5.21
CA LEU A 201 9.77 5.51 -6.55
C LEU A 201 9.31 6.96 -6.70
N ALA A 202 8.14 7.31 -6.14
CA ALA A 202 7.64 8.68 -6.16
C ALA A 202 8.57 9.65 -5.44
N HIS A 203 9.09 9.28 -4.26
CA HIS A 203 10.10 10.07 -3.56
C HIS A 203 11.41 10.16 -4.35
N LEU A 204 11.87 9.08 -4.99
CA LEU A 204 13.07 9.08 -5.82
C LEU A 204 12.94 10.07 -6.99
N MET A 205 11.87 9.93 -7.77
CA MET A 205 11.59 10.81 -8.92
C MET A 205 11.40 12.27 -8.49
N ARG A 206 10.80 12.50 -7.32
CA ARG A 206 10.67 13.86 -6.77
C ARG A 206 12.03 14.45 -6.46
N GLY A 207 12.94 13.66 -5.90
CA GLY A 207 14.33 14.06 -5.69
C GLY A 207 15.02 14.44 -7.00
N GLU A 208 14.85 13.66 -8.06
CA GLU A 208 15.44 13.95 -9.37
C GLU A 208 14.87 15.23 -10.01
N ALA A 209 13.56 15.44 -9.91
CA ALA A 209 12.91 16.66 -10.35
C ALA A 209 13.45 17.89 -9.60
N LEU A 210 13.55 17.80 -8.27
CA LEU A 210 14.10 18.86 -7.43
C LEU A 210 15.58 19.13 -7.72
N GLN A 211 16.37 18.08 -7.98
CA GLN A 211 17.76 18.22 -8.37
C GLN A 211 17.89 18.95 -9.71
N SER A 212 17.03 18.65 -10.67
CA SER A 212 16.98 19.30 -11.99
C SER A 212 16.60 20.79 -11.90
N LEU A 213 15.88 21.18 -10.84
CA LEU A 213 15.60 22.58 -10.50
C LEU A 213 16.72 23.28 -9.71
N GLY A 214 17.81 22.60 -9.39
CA GLY A 214 18.89 23.10 -8.52
C GLY A 214 18.51 23.18 -7.04
N LYS A 215 17.40 22.55 -6.61
CA LYS A 215 16.93 22.53 -5.22
C LYS A 215 17.56 21.36 -4.44
N THR A 216 18.89 21.30 -4.39
CA THR A 216 19.66 20.14 -3.87
C THR A 216 19.31 19.76 -2.43
N SER A 217 19.05 20.72 -1.53
CA SER A 217 18.62 20.41 -0.14
C SER A 217 17.25 19.73 -0.08
N SER A 218 16.33 20.10 -0.96
CA SER A 218 15.02 19.46 -1.05
C SER A 218 15.14 18.09 -1.73
N ALA A 219 16.00 17.98 -2.74
CA ALA A 219 16.29 16.71 -3.40
C ALA A 219 16.87 15.67 -2.42
N ALA A 220 17.86 16.05 -1.61
CA ALA A 220 18.44 15.20 -0.57
C ALA A 220 17.37 14.65 0.39
N ARG A 221 16.44 15.50 0.85
CA ARG A 221 15.32 15.06 1.68
C ARG A 221 14.42 14.04 0.98
N ALA A 222 14.07 14.28 -0.28
CA ALA A 222 13.27 13.35 -1.06
C ALA A 222 13.97 11.98 -1.27
N TYR A 223 15.28 11.99 -1.54
CA TYR A 223 16.05 10.74 -1.64
C TYR A 223 16.11 9.98 -0.30
N LEU A 224 16.26 10.70 0.81
CA LEU A 224 16.21 10.10 2.14
C LEU A 224 14.83 9.50 2.44
N GLU A 225 13.73 10.17 2.07
CA GLU A 225 12.38 9.64 2.19
C GLU A 225 12.21 8.35 1.37
N SER A 226 12.71 8.33 0.13
CA SER A 226 12.70 7.14 -0.74
C SER A 226 13.42 5.95 -0.09
N TYR A 227 14.61 6.17 0.47
CA TYR A 227 15.39 5.13 1.12
C TYR A 227 14.78 4.69 2.47
N SER A 228 14.47 5.63 3.35
CA SER A 228 14.03 5.35 4.72
C SER A 228 12.65 4.69 4.79
N GLY A 229 11.78 4.95 3.82
CA GLY A 229 10.47 4.30 3.73
C GLY A 229 10.55 2.82 3.34
N THR A 230 11.57 2.40 2.60
CA THR A 230 11.74 0.99 2.21
C THR A 230 13.23 0.64 2.05
N PRO A 231 14.02 0.52 3.14
CA PRO A 231 15.48 0.41 3.05
C PRO A 231 16.02 -0.75 2.21
N ASP A 232 15.24 -1.83 2.05
CA ASP A 232 15.60 -3.01 1.24
C ASP A 232 14.83 -3.06 -0.10
N GLY A 233 14.14 -1.97 -0.45
CA GLY A 233 13.34 -1.85 -1.66
C GLY A 233 14.17 -1.65 -2.94
N PRO A 234 13.54 -1.80 -4.11
CA PRO A 234 14.23 -1.73 -5.40
C PRO A 234 14.82 -0.34 -5.70
N THR A 235 14.26 0.74 -5.14
CA THR A 235 14.77 2.11 -5.29
C THR A 235 15.95 2.41 -4.36
N SER A 236 16.17 1.62 -3.33
CA SER A 236 17.03 1.97 -2.19
C SER A 236 18.52 2.13 -2.52
N PRO A 237 19.13 1.27 -3.36
CA PRO A 237 20.51 1.50 -3.80
C PRO A 237 20.67 2.85 -4.48
N THR A 238 19.77 3.17 -5.42
CA THR A 238 19.79 4.41 -6.19
C THR A 238 19.48 5.62 -5.31
N ALA A 239 18.46 5.54 -4.46
CA ALA A 239 18.08 6.62 -3.56
C ALA A 239 19.22 6.98 -2.59
N LEU A 240 19.88 5.98 -2.00
CA LEU A 240 20.98 6.20 -1.08
C LEU A 240 22.23 6.77 -1.78
N LEU A 241 22.52 6.31 -3.00
CA LEU A 241 23.54 6.92 -3.85
C LEU A 241 23.24 8.40 -4.14
N LYS A 242 22.03 8.70 -4.63
CA LYS A 242 21.61 10.07 -4.97
C LYS A 242 21.60 10.98 -3.75
N LEU A 243 21.24 10.47 -2.57
CA LEU A 243 21.38 11.19 -1.30
C LEU A 243 22.84 11.56 -1.04
N GLY A 244 23.76 10.59 -1.12
CA GLY A 244 25.19 10.84 -0.93
C GLY A 244 25.77 11.89 -1.89
N LEU A 245 25.41 11.80 -3.18
CA LEU A 245 25.81 12.79 -4.19
C LEU A 245 25.21 14.18 -3.93
N ALA A 246 23.96 14.24 -3.47
CA ALA A 246 23.32 15.50 -3.12
C ALA A 246 23.98 16.16 -1.89
N LEU A 247 24.39 15.36 -0.89
CA LEU A 247 25.13 15.85 0.28
C LEU A 247 26.49 16.44 -0.12
N ASP A 248 27.21 15.80 -1.04
CA ASP A 248 28.45 16.35 -1.58
C ASP A 248 28.21 17.69 -2.30
N GLY A 249 27.18 17.76 -3.14
CA GLY A 249 26.76 19.01 -3.79
C GLY A 249 26.36 20.13 -2.83
N LEU A 250 26.01 19.81 -1.59
CA LEU A 250 25.74 20.77 -0.50
C LEU A 250 27.00 21.14 0.31
N GLY A 251 28.16 20.56 -0.01
CA GLY A 251 29.42 20.74 0.73
C GLY A 251 29.51 19.91 2.01
N GLN A 252 28.62 18.94 2.20
CA GLN A 252 28.61 18.04 3.36
C GLN A 252 29.44 16.78 3.07
N SER A 253 30.72 16.97 2.74
CA SER A 253 31.57 15.89 2.22
C SER A 253 31.78 14.75 3.21
N SER A 254 31.82 15.02 4.52
CA SER A 254 31.95 13.97 5.54
C SER A 254 30.73 13.04 5.54
N GLU A 255 29.53 13.63 5.53
CA GLU A 255 28.26 12.92 5.50
C GLU A 255 28.05 12.20 4.16
N ALA A 256 28.50 12.81 3.05
CA ALA A 256 28.50 12.20 1.72
C ALA A 256 29.37 10.94 1.69
N CYS A 257 30.61 11.00 2.21
CA CYS A 257 31.51 9.85 2.27
C CYS A 257 30.93 8.68 3.08
N ILE A 258 30.30 8.97 4.23
CA ILE A 258 29.64 7.96 5.06
C ILE A 258 28.46 7.35 4.29
N THR A 259 27.57 8.19 3.75
CA THR A 259 26.35 7.75 3.04
C THR A 259 26.69 6.90 1.83
N LEU A 260 27.68 7.30 1.03
CA LEU A 260 28.12 6.53 -0.13
C LEU A 260 28.84 5.23 0.30
N GLY A 261 29.52 5.23 1.45
CA GLY A 261 30.09 4.02 2.03
C GLY A 261 29.01 2.98 2.34
N GLU A 262 27.88 3.42 2.90
CA GLU A 262 26.73 2.55 3.16
C GLU A 262 26.16 1.92 1.88
N VAL A 263 26.14 2.63 0.75
CA VAL A 263 25.71 2.03 -0.54
C VAL A 263 26.57 0.82 -0.88
N THR A 264 27.89 0.96 -0.74
CA THR A 264 28.85 -0.11 -1.07
C THR A 264 28.76 -1.30 -0.13
N LEU A 265 28.40 -1.06 1.14
CA LEU A 265 28.27 -2.09 2.16
C LEU A 265 26.94 -2.85 2.02
N ARG A 266 25.83 -2.12 1.80
CA ARG A 266 24.49 -2.69 1.80
C ARG A 266 24.06 -3.26 0.45
N PHE A 267 24.55 -2.68 -0.65
CA PHE A 267 24.15 -3.04 -2.01
C PHE A 267 25.36 -3.38 -2.90
N PRO A 268 26.28 -4.27 -2.47
CA PRO A 268 27.60 -4.44 -3.10
C PRO A 268 27.55 -4.86 -4.57
N ALA A 269 26.49 -5.56 -5.00
CA ALA A 269 26.33 -6.09 -6.35
C ALA A 269 25.46 -5.22 -7.27
N THR A 270 25.32 -3.92 -6.98
CA THR A 270 24.51 -2.98 -7.78
C THR A 270 25.38 -1.97 -8.51
N ASP A 271 24.88 -1.44 -9.63
CA ASP A 271 25.53 -0.32 -10.33
C ASP A 271 25.68 0.90 -9.42
N ALA A 272 24.71 1.12 -8.52
CA ALA A 272 24.78 2.19 -7.54
C ALA A 272 25.99 2.06 -6.60
N SER A 273 26.38 0.84 -6.23
CA SER A 273 27.61 0.60 -5.46
C SER A 273 28.87 0.93 -6.26
N ILE A 274 28.91 0.60 -7.55
CA ILE A 274 30.04 0.94 -8.43
C ILE A 274 30.17 2.47 -8.55
N GLU A 275 29.06 3.17 -8.79
CA GLU A 275 29.04 4.63 -8.88
C GLU A 275 29.41 5.28 -7.53
N ALA A 276 28.93 4.73 -6.41
CA ALA A 276 29.29 5.21 -5.08
C ALA A 276 30.78 5.06 -4.79
N GLN A 277 31.42 3.95 -5.18
CA GLN A 277 32.88 3.77 -5.04
C GLN A 277 33.65 4.82 -5.85
N ALA A 278 33.24 5.06 -7.09
CA ALA A 278 33.86 6.08 -7.94
C ALA A 278 33.72 7.48 -7.35
N ALA A 279 32.53 7.84 -6.87
CA ALA A 279 32.27 9.12 -6.20
C ALA A 279 33.13 9.29 -4.94
N ARG A 280 33.20 8.26 -4.09
CA ARG A 280 34.04 8.25 -2.88
C ARG A 280 35.52 8.47 -3.20
N ALA A 281 36.04 7.78 -4.22
CA ALA A 281 37.42 7.97 -4.65
C ALA A 281 37.67 9.39 -5.17
N GLY A 282 36.74 9.95 -5.94
CA GLY A 282 36.81 11.33 -6.45
C GLY A 282 36.82 12.39 -5.35
N MET A 283 36.11 12.15 -4.25
CA MET A 283 36.09 13.04 -3.07
C MET A 283 37.26 12.81 -2.10
N GLY A 284 38.07 11.76 -2.31
CA GLY A 284 39.15 11.40 -1.38
C GLY A 284 38.67 10.83 -0.04
N CYS A 285 37.51 10.16 -0.03
CA CYS A 285 37.02 9.49 1.18
C CYS A 285 37.99 8.38 1.60
N THR A 286 38.42 8.40 2.87
CA THR A 286 39.30 7.37 3.48
C THR A 286 38.52 6.22 4.09
#